data_AF-A0A0X3BIX5-F1
#
_entry.id   AF-A0A0X3BIX5-F1
#
_cell.length_a   1.000
_cell.length_b   1.000
_cell.length_c   1.000
_cell.angle_alpha   90.00
_cell.angle_beta   90.00
_cell.angle_gamma   90.00
#
_symmetry.space_group_name_H-M   'P 1'
#
loop_
_entity.id
_entity.type
_entity.pdbx_description
1 polymer ?
#
loop_
_entity_poly.entity_id
_entity_poly.type
_entity_poly.pdbx_seq_one_letter_code
_entity_poly.pdbx_strand_id
1 'polypeptide(L)'
;MTGPFEKVKAAFEAEHPGVTVVLERGGSVDIIKRVTGNGDSADLLASADYALIPEMMVPEHADWYLTFAKNRMVLTYTNESRYADEITAVNWHDVLARDGVRWGFSDPNSDPCGYRTPMVIQLAEATTETVRSLRTSSRPTATSL
;
A
#
# COMPACT_ATOMS: atom_id res chain seq x y z
N MET A 1 -1.81 5.91 -8.34
CA MET A 1 -2.23 5.19 -9.56
C MET A 1 -2.60 6.22 -10.62
N THR A 2 -1.84 6.36 -11.71
CA THR A 2 -2.03 7.45 -12.69
C THR A 2 -2.68 6.95 -13.99
N GLY A 3 -2.17 5.87 -14.57
CA GLY A 3 -2.62 5.40 -15.90
C GLY A 3 -4.09 4.96 -16.01
N PRO A 4 -4.63 4.11 -15.12
CA PRO A 4 -6.01 3.63 -15.27
C PRO A 4 -7.06 4.75 -15.20
N PHE A 5 -6.94 5.68 -14.25
CA PHE A 5 -7.90 6.79 -14.11
C PHE A 5 -7.76 7.84 -15.22
N GLU A 6 -6.58 8.01 -15.81
CA GLU A 6 -6.42 8.83 -17.03
C GLU A 6 -7.21 8.24 -18.20
N LYS A 7 -7.19 6.91 -18.37
CA LYS A 7 -7.98 6.23 -19.42
C LYS A 7 -9.48 6.33 -19.15
N VAL A 8 -9.92 6.17 -17.91
CA VAL A 8 -11.33 6.32 -17.52
C VAL A 8 -11.79 7.76 -17.77
N LYS A 9 -11.01 8.76 -17.37
CA LYS A 9 -11.27 10.18 -17.68
C LYS A 9 -11.45 10.39 -19.18
N ALA A 10 -10.49 9.94 -20.00
CA ALA A 10 -10.54 10.14 -21.44
C ALA A 10 -11.77 9.49 -22.09
N ALA A 11 -12.13 8.27 -21.66
CA ALA A 11 -13.33 7.59 -22.14
C ALA A 11 -14.62 8.31 -21.72
N PHE A 12 -14.72 8.70 -20.45
CA PHE A 12 -15.90 9.38 -19.92
C PHE A 12 -16.14 10.74 -20.57
N GLU A 13 -15.10 11.55 -20.78
CA GLU A 13 -15.22 12.85 -21.44
C GLU A 13 -15.58 12.74 -22.93
N ALA A 14 -15.17 11.65 -23.60
CA ALA A 14 -15.57 11.39 -24.98
C ALA A 14 -17.06 11.01 -25.09
N GLU A 15 -17.59 10.28 -24.12
CA GLU A 15 -19.00 9.87 -24.07
C GLU A 15 -19.94 10.96 -23.55
N HIS A 16 -19.41 11.92 -22.77
CA HIS A 16 -20.17 13.00 -22.16
C HIS A 16 -19.66 14.39 -22.55
N PRO A 17 -20.00 14.87 -23.77
CA PRO A 17 -19.62 16.21 -24.21
C PRO A 17 -20.09 17.29 -23.23
N GLY A 18 -19.18 18.14 -22.78
CA GLY A 18 -19.45 19.21 -21.82
C GLY A 18 -19.12 18.88 -20.36
N VAL A 19 -18.72 17.64 -20.05
CA VAL A 19 -18.18 17.29 -18.74
C VAL A 19 -16.65 17.39 -18.75
N THR A 20 -16.08 17.96 -17.69
CA THR A 20 -14.63 17.97 -17.46
C THR A 20 -14.33 17.22 -16.16
N VAL A 21 -13.59 16.12 -16.26
CA VAL A 21 -13.14 15.32 -15.12
C VAL A 21 -11.84 15.91 -14.59
N VAL A 22 -11.82 16.34 -13.33
CA VAL A 22 -10.61 16.82 -12.65
C VAL A 22 -10.05 15.68 -11.79
N LEU A 23 -8.79 15.30 -12.02
CA LEU A 23 -8.13 14.25 -11.26
C LEU A 23 -7.19 14.86 -10.22
N GLU A 24 -7.50 14.65 -8.94
CA GLU A 24 -6.58 14.91 -7.84
C GLU A 24 -5.93 13.60 -7.36
N ARG A 25 -4.64 13.66 -7.01
CA ARG A 25 -3.83 12.50 -6.67
C ARG A 25 -3.17 12.70 -5.31
N GLY A 26 -3.15 11.63 -4.51
CA GLY A 26 -2.48 11.61 -3.22
C GLY A 26 -2.50 10.21 -2.61
N GLY A 27 -1.84 10.06 -1.45
CA GLY A 27 -2.00 8.87 -0.62
C GLY A 27 -3.45 8.76 -0.16
N SER A 28 -4.01 7.54 -0.12
CA SER A 28 -5.44 7.36 0.13
C SER A 28 -5.87 7.89 1.50
N VAL A 29 -5.01 7.76 2.53
CA VAL A 29 -5.30 8.29 3.86
C VAL A 29 -5.35 9.81 3.83
N ASP A 30 -4.42 10.46 3.13
CA ASP A 30 -4.39 11.92 3.02
C ASP A 30 -5.60 12.48 2.27
N ILE A 31 -5.98 11.86 1.14
CA ILE A 31 -7.15 12.29 0.36
C ILE A 31 -8.43 12.14 1.19
N ILE A 32 -8.57 11.03 1.94
CA ILE A 32 -9.72 10.85 2.83
C ILE A 32 -9.71 11.92 3.94
N LYS A 33 -8.58 12.18 4.60
CA LYS A 33 -8.46 13.23 5.63
C LYS A 33 -8.80 14.62 5.09
N ARG A 34 -8.47 14.92 3.84
CA ARG A 34 -8.85 16.19 3.18
C ARG A 34 -10.37 16.33 3.08
N VAL A 35 -11.06 15.27 2.68
CA VAL A 35 -12.53 15.26 2.56
C VAL A 35 -13.20 15.31 3.93
N THR A 36 -12.76 14.48 4.88
CA THR A 36 -13.43 14.31 6.17
C THR A 36 -13.04 15.36 7.21
N GLY A 37 -11.85 15.94 7.11
CA GLY A 37 -11.32 16.91 8.06
C GLY A 37 -11.23 18.34 7.53
N ASN A 38 -10.78 18.52 6.29
CA ASN A 38 -10.51 19.86 5.74
C ASN A 38 -11.67 20.44 4.91
N GLY A 39 -12.71 19.63 4.64
CA GLY A 39 -13.89 20.05 3.90
C GLY A 39 -13.70 20.09 2.39
N ASP A 40 -12.66 19.45 1.86
CA ASP A 40 -12.50 19.32 0.41
C ASP A 40 -13.64 18.47 -0.16
N SER A 41 -14.16 18.86 -1.32
CA SER A 41 -15.26 18.16 -2.00
C SER A 41 -14.73 17.30 -3.14
N ALA A 42 -15.26 16.09 -3.27
CA ALA A 42 -14.98 15.19 -4.38
C ALA A 42 -16.26 14.46 -4.80
N ASP A 43 -16.53 14.40 -6.10
CA ASP A 43 -17.67 13.63 -6.65
C ASP A 43 -17.41 12.11 -6.60
N LEU A 44 -16.13 11.71 -6.64
CA LEU A 44 -15.69 10.32 -6.58
C LEU A 44 -14.38 10.21 -5.81
N LEU A 45 -14.36 9.35 -4.78
CA LEU A 45 -13.16 8.99 -4.03
C LEU A 45 -12.80 7.53 -4.32
N ALA A 46 -11.56 7.30 -4.74
CA ALA A 46 -11.03 5.96 -5.02
C ALA A 46 -9.80 5.68 -4.16
N SER A 47 -9.96 4.81 -3.16
CA SER A 47 -8.89 4.42 -2.25
C SER A 47 -8.14 3.17 -2.74
N ALA A 48 -6.82 3.11 -2.47
CA ALA A 48 -6.01 1.90 -2.64
C ALA A 48 -6.23 0.88 -1.49
N ASP A 49 -6.97 1.27 -0.47
CA ASP A 49 -7.45 0.41 0.60
C ASP A 49 -8.94 0.67 0.85
N TYR A 50 -9.77 -0.30 0.49
CA TYR A 50 -11.21 -0.16 0.61
C TYR A 50 -11.66 0.00 2.07
N ALA A 51 -10.90 -0.56 3.03
CA ALA A 51 -11.29 -0.56 4.43
C ALA A 51 -11.29 0.86 5.04
N LEU A 52 -10.51 1.78 4.46
CA LEU A 52 -10.48 3.18 4.90
C LEU A 52 -11.83 3.88 4.70
N ILE A 53 -12.64 3.46 3.73
CA ILE A 53 -13.94 4.10 3.46
C ILE A 53 -14.93 3.85 4.61
N PRO A 54 -15.27 2.61 4.99
CA PRO A 54 -16.13 2.38 6.14
C PRO A 54 -15.52 2.82 7.47
N GLU A 55 -14.19 2.87 7.61
CA GLU A 55 -13.53 3.28 8.85
C GLU A 55 -13.53 4.80 9.06
N MET A 56 -13.36 5.58 7.99
CA MET A 56 -13.08 7.02 8.11
C MET A 56 -14.16 7.91 7.48
N MET A 57 -15.02 7.37 6.61
CA MET A 57 -16.01 8.16 5.87
C MET A 57 -17.45 7.78 6.18
N VAL A 58 -17.73 6.53 6.55
CA VAL A 58 -19.11 6.09 6.82
C VAL A 58 -19.45 6.31 8.30
N PRO A 59 -20.62 6.88 8.64
CA PRO A 59 -21.70 7.33 7.74
C PRO A 59 -21.60 8.80 7.29
N GLU A 60 -20.73 9.62 7.87
CA GLU A 60 -20.83 11.08 7.75
C GLU A 60 -20.53 11.64 6.34
N HIS A 61 -19.65 10.99 5.60
CA HIS A 61 -19.15 11.41 4.29
C HIS A 61 -19.39 10.38 3.18
N ALA A 62 -19.92 9.20 3.50
CA ALA A 62 -20.29 8.17 2.55
C ALA A 62 -21.38 7.25 3.12
N ASP A 63 -22.38 6.92 2.29
CA ASP A 63 -23.42 5.94 2.64
C ASP A 63 -23.07 4.52 2.17
N TRP A 64 -22.18 4.40 1.17
CA TRP A 64 -21.84 3.15 0.51
C TRP A 64 -20.43 3.16 -0.06
N TYR A 65 -19.90 1.97 -0.32
CA TYR A 65 -18.65 1.77 -1.06
C TYR A 65 -18.69 0.43 -1.80
N LEU A 66 -17.84 0.28 -2.81
CA LEU A 66 -17.64 -0.98 -3.52
C LEU A 66 -16.17 -1.28 -3.73
N THR A 67 -15.84 -2.55 -3.89
CA THR A 67 -14.49 -3.00 -4.25
C THR A 67 -14.45 -3.32 -5.74
N PHE A 68 -13.49 -2.74 -6.46
CA PHE A 68 -13.43 -2.87 -7.93
C PHE A 68 -12.07 -3.36 -8.45
N ALA A 69 -11.02 -3.36 -7.63
CA ALA A 69 -9.67 -3.74 -8.03
C ALA A 69 -8.89 -4.41 -6.89
N LYS A 70 -7.87 -5.18 -7.27
CA LYS A 70 -6.86 -5.76 -6.37
C LYS A 70 -5.47 -5.45 -6.91
N ASN A 71 -4.47 -5.51 -6.03
CA ASN A 71 -3.08 -5.31 -6.40
C ASN A 71 -2.17 -6.27 -5.63
N ARG A 72 -0.87 -6.31 -5.97
CA ARG A 72 0.14 -7.11 -5.29
C ARG A 72 1.35 -6.24 -4.96
N MET A 73 1.85 -6.35 -3.73
CA MET A 73 3.13 -5.76 -3.35
C MET A 73 4.27 -6.49 -4.06
N VAL A 74 5.16 -5.74 -4.68
CA VAL A 74 6.35 -6.25 -5.36
C VAL A 74 7.54 -5.36 -5.01
N LEU A 75 8.74 -5.93 -5.06
CA LEU A 75 9.97 -5.16 -4.99
C LEU A 75 10.38 -4.78 -6.42
N THR A 76 10.39 -3.49 -6.73
CA THR A 76 10.83 -2.98 -8.03
C THR A 76 12.27 -2.50 -7.95
N TYR A 77 13.06 -2.78 -8.99
CA TYR A 77 14.45 -2.37 -9.10
C TYR A 77 14.83 -2.21 -10.59
N THR A 78 16.00 -1.61 -10.85
CA THR A 78 16.55 -1.42 -12.21
C THR A 78 17.86 -2.19 -12.37
N ASN A 79 18.38 -2.24 -13.60
CA ASN A 79 19.72 -2.77 -13.88
C ASN A 79 20.86 -1.97 -13.22
N GLU A 80 20.60 -0.76 -12.74
CA GLU A 80 21.55 0.08 -12.00
C GLU A 80 21.49 -0.17 -10.48
N SER A 81 20.50 -0.93 -10.01
CA SER A 81 20.34 -1.23 -8.60
C SER A 81 21.45 -2.19 -8.14
N ARG A 82 21.95 -1.97 -6.92
CA ARG A 82 22.96 -2.86 -6.32
C ARG A 82 22.40 -4.28 -6.23
N TYR A 83 23.19 -5.25 -6.67
CA TYR A 83 22.85 -6.68 -6.63
C TYR A 83 21.61 -7.06 -7.46
N ALA A 84 21.29 -6.28 -8.52
CA ALA A 84 20.15 -6.53 -9.40
C ALA A 84 20.21 -7.89 -10.14
N ASP A 85 21.42 -8.43 -10.34
CA ASP A 85 21.67 -9.74 -10.94
C ASP A 85 21.63 -10.91 -9.95
N GLU A 86 21.74 -10.61 -8.65
CA GLU A 86 21.68 -11.62 -7.56
C GLU A 86 20.29 -11.75 -6.93
N ILE A 87 19.43 -10.72 -7.05
CA ILE A 87 18.16 -10.68 -6.35
C ILE A 87 17.12 -11.64 -6.96
N THR A 88 16.44 -12.38 -6.09
CA THR A 88 15.45 -13.40 -6.44
C THR A 88 14.24 -13.32 -5.50
N ALA A 89 13.17 -14.03 -5.85
CA ALA A 89 11.99 -14.16 -4.98
C ALA A 89 12.29 -14.81 -3.61
N VAL A 90 13.42 -15.49 -3.46
CA VAL A 90 13.80 -16.20 -2.23
C VAL A 90 14.69 -15.32 -1.35
N ASN A 91 15.69 -14.63 -1.91
CA ASN A 91 16.73 -13.92 -1.16
C ASN A 91 16.57 -12.39 -1.10
N TRP A 92 15.47 -11.83 -1.62
CA TRP A 92 15.29 -10.37 -1.71
C TRP A 92 15.46 -9.66 -0.36
N HIS A 93 14.98 -10.25 0.73
CA HIS A 93 15.09 -9.68 2.08
C HIS A 93 16.55 -9.63 2.55
N ASP A 94 17.34 -10.66 2.25
CA ASP A 94 18.78 -10.67 2.53
C ASP A 94 19.52 -9.58 1.73
N VAL A 95 19.15 -9.40 0.45
CA VAL A 95 19.72 -8.34 -0.39
C VAL A 95 19.40 -6.96 0.19
N LEU A 96 18.16 -6.73 0.64
CA LEU A 96 17.76 -5.45 1.27
C LEU A 96 18.51 -5.17 2.59
N ALA A 97 18.96 -6.22 3.30
CA ALA A 97 19.69 -6.10 4.56
C ALA A 97 21.20 -5.86 4.40
N ARG A 98 21.75 -5.94 3.17
CA ARG A 98 23.19 -5.75 2.93
C ARG A 98 23.64 -4.31 3.13
N ASP A 99 24.83 -4.15 3.68
CA ASP A 99 25.47 -2.84 3.84
C ASP A 99 25.58 -2.09 2.50
N GLY A 100 25.15 -0.83 2.53
CA GLY A 100 25.17 0.04 1.36
C GLY A 100 24.03 -0.18 0.36
N VAL A 101 23.10 -1.11 0.62
CA VAL A 101 21.82 -1.17 -0.11
C VAL A 101 20.86 -0.16 0.48
N ARG A 102 20.20 0.59 -0.41
CA ARG A 102 19.17 1.57 -0.03
C ARG A 102 17.88 1.20 -0.74
N TRP A 103 16.79 1.20 0.01
CA TRP A 103 15.44 0.99 -0.50
C TRP A 103 14.50 2.00 0.15
N GLY A 104 13.35 2.22 -0.46
CA GLY A 104 12.39 3.23 -0.04
C GLY A 104 10.95 2.77 -0.22
N PHE A 105 10.07 3.40 0.54
CA PHE A 105 8.62 3.20 0.51
C PHE A 105 7.93 4.52 0.86
N SER A 106 6.64 4.64 0.57
CA SER A 106 5.86 5.85 0.86
C SER A 106 5.58 6.01 2.36
N ASP A 107 5.19 7.22 2.78
CA ASP A 107 4.86 7.50 4.18
C ASP A 107 3.69 6.61 4.66
N PRO A 108 3.89 5.78 5.69
CA PRO A 108 2.84 4.92 6.26
C PRO A 108 1.63 5.68 6.80
N ASN A 109 1.76 6.95 7.16
CA ASN A 109 0.64 7.73 7.71
C ASN A 109 -0.29 8.33 6.64
N SER A 110 0.15 8.26 5.38
CA SER A 110 -0.46 8.94 4.24
C SER A 110 -0.93 7.96 3.16
N ASP A 111 -0.19 6.89 2.91
CA ASP A 111 -0.38 6.01 1.76
C ASP A 111 -0.48 4.53 2.14
N PRO A 112 -1.50 3.79 1.66
CA PRO A 112 -1.58 2.35 1.82
C PRO A 112 -0.36 1.54 1.38
N CYS A 113 0.34 1.94 0.32
CA CYS A 113 1.59 1.27 -0.04
C CYS A 113 2.65 1.43 1.07
N GLY A 114 2.63 2.58 1.74
CA GLY A 114 3.55 2.94 2.81
C GLY A 114 3.38 2.05 4.04
N TYR A 115 2.16 1.89 4.56
CA TYR A 115 1.93 1.01 5.71
C TYR A 115 1.92 -0.48 5.35
N ARG A 116 1.63 -0.85 4.10
CA ARG A 116 1.74 -2.25 3.65
C ARG A 116 3.17 -2.72 3.49
N THR A 117 4.12 -1.82 3.23
CA THR A 117 5.54 -2.19 3.12
C THR A 117 6.09 -2.85 4.40
N PRO A 118 6.02 -2.24 5.60
CA PRO A 118 6.49 -2.89 6.83
C PRO A 118 5.68 -4.16 7.16
N MET A 119 4.39 -4.23 6.80
CA MET A 119 3.62 -5.48 6.94
C MET A 119 4.22 -6.62 6.10
N VAL A 120 4.61 -6.33 4.85
CA VAL A 120 5.26 -7.32 3.96
C VAL A 120 6.61 -7.76 4.53
N ILE A 121 7.43 -6.82 5.03
CA ILE A 121 8.71 -7.12 5.66
C ILE A 121 8.50 -8.03 6.88
N GLN A 122 7.57 -7.69 7.77
CA GLN A 122 7.28 -8.47 8.97
C GLN A 122 6.77 -9.89 8.64
N LEU A 123 5.94 -10.02 7.60
CA LEU A 123 5.49 -11.33 7.12
C LEU A 123 6.64 -12.15 6.56
N ALA A 124 7.56 -11.53 5.82
CA ALA A 124 8.74 -12.19 5.28
C ALA A 124 9.64 -12.74 6.41
N GLU A 125 9.91 -11.92 7.43
CA GLU A 125 10.67 -12.35 8.62
C GLU A 125 10.03 -13.56 9.30
N ALA A 126 8.70 -13.59 9.45
CA ALA A 126 8.00 -14.70 10.08
C ALA A 126 8.08 -16.01 9.27
N THR A 127 8.29 -15.92 7.96
CA THR A 127 8.38 -17.08 7.06
C THR A 127 9.79 -17.65 6.89
N THR A 128 10.83 -16.88 7.19
CA THR A 128 12.23 -17.33 7.10
C THR A 128 12.56 -18.26 8.30
N GLU A 129 13.11 -19.44 8.02
CA GLU A 129 13.38 -20.51 9.02
C GLU A 129 14.19 -20.04 10.24
N THR A 130 15.09 -19.07 10.04
CA THR A 130 15.92 -18.46 11.08
C THR A 130 15.09 -17.87 12.24
N VAL A 131 13.97 -17.21 11.95
CA VAL A 131 13.10 -16.62 12.98
C VAL A 131 12.19 -17.67 13.62
N ARG A 132 11.78 -18.71 12.87
CA ARG A 132 11.06 -19.86 13.43
C ARG A 132 11.88 -20.57 14.51
N SER A 133 13.18 -20.74 14.30
CA SER A 133 14.10 -21.35 15.28
C SER A 133 14.28 -20.49 16.53
N LEU A 134 14.32 -19.16 16.40
CA LEU A 134 14.52 -18.25 17.54
C LEU A 134 13.26 -18.10 18.40
N ARG A 135 12.06 -18.20 17.80
CA ARG A 135 10.78 -18.15 18.53
C ARG A 135 10.41 -19.45 19.24
N THR A 136 10.88 -20.60 18.75
CA THR A 136 10.69 -21.88 19.46
C THR A 136 11.62 -22.02 20.66
N SER A 137 12.83 -21.44 20.61
CA SER A 137 13.77 -21.43 21.73
C SER A 137 13.44 -20.46 22.87
N SER A 138 12.52 -19.51 22.66
CA SER A 138 12.19 -18.45 23.63
C SER A 138 10.89 -18.66 24.41
N ARG A 139 10.25 -19.83 24.34
CA ARG A 139 9.13 -20.15 25.26
C ARG A 139 9.72 -20.62 26.61
N PRO A 140 9.48 -19.92 27.73
CA PRO A 140 9.82 -20.47 29.03
C PRO A 140 8.95 -21.70 29.26
N THR A 141 9.57 -22.83 29.60
CA THR A 141 8.87 -24.00 30.12
C THR A 141 8.16 -23.57 31.41
N ALA A 142 6.84 -23.49 31.39
CA ALA A 142 6.07 -23.27 32.61
C ALA A 142 6.23 -24.53 33.48
N THR A 143 7.15 -24.48 34.44
CA THR A 143 7.20 -25.44 35.54
C THR A 143 5.99 -25.19 36.42
N SER A 144 5.05 -26.14 36.41
CA SER A 144 3.94 -26.18 37.36
C SER A 144 4.49 -26.42 38.77
N LEU A 145 4.08 -25.58 39.72
CA LEU A 145 3.98 -25.93 41.14
C LEU A 145 2.51 -26.23 41.46
#